data_AF-A0A1G0YRR8-F1
#
_entry.id   AF-A0A1G0YRR8-F1
#
_cell.length_a   1.000
_cell.length_b   1.000
_cell.length_c   1.000
_cell.angle_alpha   90.00
_cell.angle_beta   90.00
_cell.angle_gamma   90.00
#
_symmetry.space_group_name_H-M   'P 1'
#
loop_
_entity.id
_entity.type
_entity.pdbx_description
1 polymer ?
#
loop_
_entity_poly.entity_id
_entity_poly.type
_entity_poly.pdbx_seq_one_letter_code
_entity_poly.pdbx_strand_id
1 'polypeptide(L)'
;MNCNRALINLKETKILEDIISISEMISGVLSELEGIIKETQSRLKLPAAALLMGLPEFYISSVTEENLAIFVSEGGKYKINKFTPGTVSAVFEKDGNIVEHSCSFAEIRRAGICLDANGKLKSEWKHFRKQMLWAKTVNDALRILSPHLLKEEIPNLMESLDRVPAGKNKGRLWNELSDDMLKAALICCNPEFTDGHREAIKDEFMKRQQNNQAE
;
A
#
# COMPACT_ATOMS: atom_id res chain seq x y z
N MET A 1 28.98 9.56 63.94
CA MET A 1 29.16 9.44 62.48
C MET A 1 28.12 8.56 61.76
N ASN A 2 27.29 7.74 62.43
CA ASN A 2 26.35 6.83 61.74
C ASN A 2 25.01 7.45 61.28
N CYS A 3 24.51 8.52 61.91
CA CYS A 3 23.19 9.07 61.55
C CYS A 3 23.15 9.81 60.20
N ASN A 4 24.24 10.49 59.81
CA ASN A 4 24.30 11.20 58.52
C ASN A 4 24.33 10.24 57.32
N ARG A 5 24.91 9.04 57.48
CA ARG A 5 24.95 8.02 56.41
C ARG A 5 23.58 7.40 56.18
N ALA A 6 22.82 7.15 57.25
CA ALA A 6 21.45 6.65 57.17
C ALA A 6 20.49 7.65 56.49
N LEU A 7 20.63 8.95 56.78
CA LEU A 7 19.83 10.02 56.17
C LEU A 7 20.12 10.24 54.68
N ILE A 8 21.36 10.04 54.23
CA ILE A 8 21.73 10.11 52.82
C ILE A 8 21.12 8.93 52.07
N ASN A 9 21.27 7.71 52.60
CA ASN A 9 20.69 6.50 51.99
C ASN A 9 19.15 6.60 51.86
N LEU A 10 18.47 7.15 52.87
CA LEU A 10 17.00 7.35 52.85
C LEU A 10 16.54 8.37 51.80
N LYS A 11 17.36 9.38 51.50
CA LYS A 11 17.08 10.36 50.44
C LYS A 11 17.33 9.76 49.06
N GLU A 12 18.40 8.98 48.90
CA GLU A 12 18.72 8.30 47.64
C GLU A 12 17.66 7.25 47.27
N THR A 13 17.15 6.48 48.25
CA THR A 13 16.07 5.51 48.00
C THR A 13 14.77 6.20 47.58
N LYS A 14 14.42 7.33 48.21
CA LYS A 14 13.22 8.07 47.84
C LYS A 14 13.30 8.68 46.44
N ILE A 15 14.46 9.20 46.06
CA ILE A 15 14.70 9.70 44.69
C ILE A 15 14.57 8.56 43.66
N LEU A 16 15.07 7.36 43.98
CA LEU A 16 14.95 6.19 43.10
C LEU A 16 13.49 5.74 42.93
N GLU A 17 12.70 5.73 44.00
CA GLU A 17 11.27 5.42 43.95
C GLU A 17 10.50 6.43 43.09
N ASP A 18 10.79 7.72 43.23
CA ASP A 18 10.18 8.77 42.42
C ASP A 18 10.54 8.62 40.92
N ILE A 19 11.80 8.28 40.60
CA ILE A 19 12.24 8.04 39.21
C ILE A 19 11.52 6.83 38.60
N ILE A 20 11.36 5.74 39.36
CA ILE A 20 10.65 4.54 38.89
C ILE A 20 9.18 4.87 38.60
N SER A 21 8.52 5.57 39.52
CA SER A 21 7.13 6.03 39.34
C SER A 21 6.96 6.90 38.09
N ILE A 22 7.89 7.82 37.84
CA ILE A 22 7.89 8.65 36.63
C ILE A 22 8.09 7.79 35.37
N SER A 23 9.00 6.81 35.40
CA SER A 23 9.23 5.90 34.28
C SER A 23 7.99 5.07 33.94
N GLU A 24 7.27 4.59 34.95
CA GLU A 24 6.02 3.85 34.76
C GLU A 24 4.92 4.72 34.16
N MET A 25 4.77 5.96 34.63
CA MET A 25 3.84 6.93 34.04
C MET A 25 4.17 7.23 32.58
N ILE A 26 5.44 7.45 32.24
CA ILE A 26 5.88 7.70 30.86
C ILE A 26 5.56 6.48 29.98
N SER A 27 5.80 5.28 30.48
CA SER A 27 5.53 4.04 29.75
C SER A 27 4.02 3.85 29.47
N GLY A 28 3.17 4.21 30.44
CA GLY A 28 1.72 4.21 30.27
C GLY A 28 1.26 5.17 29.17
N VAL A 29 1.75 6.42 29.19
CA VAL A 29 1.42 7.43 28.17
C VAL A 29 1.90 7.01 26.78
N LEU A 30 3.08 6.40 26.66
CA LEU A 30 3.58 5.89 25.38
C LEU A 30 2.68 4.78 24.81
N SER A 31 2.23 3.85 25.66
CA SER A 31 1.30 2.78 25.25
C SER A 31 -0.04 3.33 24.75
N GLU A 32 -0.59 4.34 25.42
CA GLU A 32 -1.83 5.02 24.99
C GLU A 32 -1.64 5.74 23.64
N LEU A 33 -0.52 6.43 23.45
CA LEU A 33 -0.19 7.08 22.18
C LEU A 33 -0.03 6.07 21.04
N GLU A 34 0.61 4.92 21.28
CA GLU A 34 0.69 3.84 20.29
C GLU A 34 -0.68 3.29 19.91
N GLY A 35 -1.58 3.14 20.90
CA GLY A 35 -2.97 2.75 20.69
C GLY A 35 -3.72 3.73 19.79
N ILE A 36 -3.61 5.03 20.08
CA ILE A 36 -4.22 6.11 19.29
C ILE A 36 -3.65 6.13 17.88
N ILE A 37 -2.34 5.95 17.71
CA ILE A 37 -1.69 5.90 16.39
C ILE A 37 -2.23 4.72 15.58
N LYS A 38 -2.30 3.52 16.17
CA LYS A 38 -2.84 2.32 15.51
C LYS A 38 -4.33 2.47 15.16
N GLU A 39 -5.14 3.01 16.06
CA GLU A 39 -6.56 3.28 15.79
C GLU A 39 -6.72 4.30 14.66
N THR A 40 -5.94 5.38 14.70
CA THR A 40 -5.93 6.44 13.67
C THR A 40 -5.48 5.88 12.32
N GLN A 41 -4.44 5.04 12.28
CA GLN A 41 -3.99 4.31 11.09
C GLN A 41 -5.01 3.28 10.59
N SER A 42 -5.82 2.68 11.46
CA SER A 42 -6.89 1.76 11.04
C SER A 42 -8.07 2.50 10.42
N ARG A 43 -8.38 3.71 10.94
CA ARG A 43 -9.48 4.56 10.50
C ARG A 43 -9.17 5.33 9.23
N LEU A 44 -7.94 5.83 9.12
CA LEU A 44 -7.41 6.42 7.91
C LEU A 44 -6.76 5.28 7.13
N LYS A 45 -7.43 4.72 6.11
CA LYS A 45 -6.79 3.87 5.07
C LYS A 45 -5.77 4.67 4.24
N LEU A 46 -4.87 5.39 4.89
CA LEU A 46 -3.87 6.26 4.31
C LEU A 46 -2.51 5.78 4.77
N PRO A 47 -1.59 5.46 3.85
CA PRO A 47 -0.21 5.18 4.20
C PRO A 47 0.38 6.41 4.91
N ALA A 48 1.05 6.19 6.04
CA ALA A 48 1.63 7.23 6.89
C ALA A 48 2.55 8.23 6.16
N ALA A 49 3.04 7.87 4.97
CA ALA A 49 3.82 8.73 4.08
C ALA A 49 3.07 9.99 3.60
N ALA A 50 1.74 9.93 3.44
CA ALA A 50 0.96 11.04 2.91
C ALA A 50 0.85 12.23 3.87
N LEU A 51 0.81 11.97 5.18
CA LEU A 51 0.63 13.02 6.20
C LEU A 51 1.93 13.78 6.49
N LEU A 52 3.08 13.12 6.37
CA LEU A 52 4.40 13.70 6.65
C LEU A 52 4.94 14.60 5.52
N MET A 53 4.44 14.44 4.29
CA MET A 53 5.02 15.09 3.11
C MET A 53 4.27 16.35 2.63
N GLY A 54 3.24 16.82 3.34
CA GLY A 54 2.48 18.02 2.92
C GLY A 54 1.83 17.86 1.54
N LEU A 55 1.60 16.62 1.11
CA LEU A 55 0.97 16.34 -0.17
C LEU A 55 -0.53 16.62 -0.04
N PRO A 56 -1.14 17.38 -0.98
CA PRO A 56 -2.58 17.60 -0.92
C PRO A 56 -3.31 16.25 -1.00
N GLU A 57 -4.53 16.23 -0.50
CA GLU A 57 -5.42 15.06 -0.32
C GLU A 57 -5.58 14.19 -1.59
N PHE A 58 -4.91 13.03 -1.65
CA PHE A 58 -4.74 12.33 -2.92
C PHE A 58 -4.96 10.81 -2.81
N TYR A 59 -5.90 10.30 -3.61
CA TYR A 59 -5.90 8.94 -4.13
C TYR A 59 -4.81 8.84 -5.21
N ILE A 60 -3.56 8.74 -4.80
CA ILE A 60 -2.50 8.14 -5.62
C ILE A 60 -2.58 6.63 -5.33
N SER A 61 -2.21 5.76 -6.28
CA SER A 61 -2.06 4.35 -5.90
C SER A 61 -1.07 4.31 -4.73
N SER A 62 -1.48 3.79 -3.57
CA SER A 62 -0.65 3.79 -2.36
C SER A 62 0.76 3.27 -2.64
N VAL A 63 0.85 2.33 -3.59
CA VAL A 63 2.08 1.72 -4.10
C VAL A 63 3.05 2.74 -4.71
N THR A 64 2.58 3.70 -5.52
CA THR A 64 3.47 4.72 -6.11
C THR A 64 4.10 5.60 -5.03
N GLU A 65 3.30 6.02 -4.05
CA GLU A 65 3.80 6.84 -2.94
C GLU A 65 4.74 6.05 -2.03
N GLU A 66 4.45 4.78 -1.77
CA GLU A 66 5.36 3.88 -1.06
C GLU A 66 6.70 3.75 -1.79
N ASN A 67 6.68 3.49 -3.09
CA ASN A 67 7.90 3.37 -3.90
C ASN A 67 8.70 4.68 -3.91
N LEU A 68 8.02 5.82 -4.01
CA LEU A 68 8.66 7.13 -3.95
C LEU A 68 9.27 7.41 -2.57
N ALA A 69 8.59 7.03 -1.50
CA ALA A 69 9.11 7.16 -0.14
C ALA A 69 10.37 6.30 0.07
N ILE A 70 10.34 5.04 -0.40
CA ILE A 70 11.52 4.16 -0.34
C ILE A 70 12.66 4.75 -1.19
N PHE A 71 12.37 5.23 -2.40
CA PHE A 71 13.36 5.88 -3.27
C PHE A 71 14.06 7.05 -2.57
N VAL A 72 13.30 7.91 -1.88
CA VAL A 72 13.87 9.02 -1.11
C VAL A 72 14.68 8.53 0.09
N SER A 73 14.20 7.48 0.78
CA SER A 73 14.93 6.90 1.92
C SER A 73 16.27 6.27 1.52
N GLU A 74 16.38 5.79 0.27
CA GLU A 74 17.62 5.27 -0.33
C GLU A 74 18.53 6.39 -0.89
N GLY A 75 18.27 7.66 -0.55
CA GLY A 75 19.07 8.81 -0.96
C GLY A 75 18.65 9.44 -2.30
N GLY A 76 17.56 8.96 -2.91
CA GLY A 76 16.97 9.56 -4.09
C GLY A 76 16.39 10.96 -3.81
N LYS A 77 16.40 11.82 -4.83
CA LYS A 77 15.81 13.16 -4.78
C LYS A 77 14.89 13.35 -5.98
N TYR A 78 13.89 14.19 -5.82
CA TYR A 78 13.07 14.59 -6.94
C TYR A 78 12.61 16.03 -6.82
N LYS A 79 12.30 16.64 -7.96
CA LYS A 79 11.72 17.96 -8.06
C LYS A 79 10.58 17.94 -9.08
N ILE A 80 9.40 18.37 -8.64
CA ILE A 80 8.24 18.52 -9.52
C ILE A 80 8.37 19.84 -10.28
N ASN A 81 8.38 19.76 -11.61
CA ASN A 81 8.44 20.93 -12.50
C ASN A 81 7.04 21.38 -12.89
N LYS A 82 6.13 20.44 -13.20
CA LYS A 82 4.74 20.73 -13.58
C LYS A 82 3.80 19.70 -12.98
N PHE A 83 2.67 20.15 -12.45
CA PHE A 83 1.70 19.27 -11.79
C PHE A 83 0.26 19.68 -12.07
N THR A 84 -0.25 19.32 -13.25
CA THR A 84 -1.59 19.73 -13.71
C THR A 84 -2.38 18.51 -14.22
N PRO A 85 -3.72 18.60 -14.32
CA PRO A 85 -4.52 17.52 -14.91
C PRO A 85 -4.20 17.23 -16.39
N GLY A 86 -3.55 18.15 -17.10
CA GLY A 86 -3.16 17.96 -18.50
C GLY A 86 -1.74 17.46 -18.70
N THR A 87 -0.83 17.78 -17.79
CA THR A 87 0.59 17.45 -17.87
C THR A 87 1.22 17.40 -16.49
N VAL A 88 2.07 16.40 -16.28
CA VAL A 88 2.96 16.27 -15.12
C VAL A 88 4.39 16.13 -15.62
N SER A 89 5.34 16.81 -14.99
CA SER A 89 6.77 16.66 -15.26
C SER A 89 7.59 16.83 -14.00
N ALA A 90 8.67 16.06 -13.88
CA ALA A 90 9.56 16.06 -12.74
C ALA A 90 10.96 15.59 -13.12
N VAL A 91 11.93 15.98 -12.31
CA VAL A 91 13.32 15.51 -12.37
C VAL A 91 13.56 14.62 -11.17
N PHE A 92 14.19 13.46 -11.39
CA PHE A 92 14.58 12.49 -10.37
C PHE A 92 16.09 12.32 -10.43
N GLU A 93 16.72 12.18 -9.28
CA GLU A 93 18.17 12.04 -9.15
C GLU A 93 18.49 10.94 -8.12
N LYS A 94 19.41 10.05 -8.46
CA LYS A 94 19.99 9.08 -7.51
C LYS A 94 21.39 8.67 -7.98
N ASP A 95 22.34 8.60 -7.05
CA ASP A 95 23.73 8.17 -7.31
C ASP A 95 24.40 8.92 -8.48
N GLY A 96 24.11 10.22 -8.61
CA GLY A 96 24.63 11.08 -9.70
C GLY A 96 23.92 10.90 -11.05
N ASN A 97 22.98 9.97 -11.18
CA ASN A 97 22.15 9.80 -12.36
C ASN A 97 20.90 10.67 -12.28
N ILE A 98 20.60 11.39 -13.35
CA ILE A 98 19.46 12.32 -13.43
C ILE A 98 18.53 11.87 -14.55
N VAL A 99 17.24 11.75 -14.24
CA VAL A 99 16.16 11.47 -15.18
C VAL A 99 15.15 12.59 -15.11
N GLU A 100 14.98 13.32 -16.21
CA GLU A 100 13.82 14.19 -16.40
C GLU A 100 12.74 13.43 -17.16
N HIS A 101 11.53 13.43 -16.61
CA HIS A 101 10.39 12.80 -17.26
C HIS A 101 9.18 13.73 -17.28
N SER A 102 8.42 13.64 -18.37
CA SER A 102 7.22 14.42 -18.61
C SER A 102 6.15 13.55 -19.25
N CYS A 103 4.92 13.71 -18.80
CA CYS A 103 3.79 12.93 -19.24
C CYS A 103 2.56 13.82 -19.41
N SER A 104 1.98 13.85 -20.62
CA SER A 104 0.71 14.52 -20.87
C SER A 104 -0.45 13.54 -21.00
N PHE A 105 -1.65 14.01 -20.65
CA PHE A 105 -2.87 13.22 -20.83
C PHE A 105 -3.16 12.91 -22.29
N ALA A 106 -2.78 13.80 -23.21
CA ALA A 106 -2.95 13.59 -24.65
C ALA A 106 -2.11 12.39 -25.13
N GLU A 107 -0.87 12.27 -24.67
CA GLU A 107 0.02 11.14 -25.01
C GLU A 107 -0.49 9.84 -24.42
N ILE A 108 -0.86 9.85 -23.13
CA ILE A 108 -1.42 8.67 -22.45
C ILE A 108 -2.70 8.18 -23.12
N ARG A 109 -3.57 9.11 -23.54
CA ARG A 109 -4.80 8.77 -24.24
C ARG A 109 -4.52 8.20 -25.63
N ARG A 110 -3.57 8.77 -26.36
CA ARG A 110 -3.14 8.24 -27.66
C ARG A 110 -2.56 6.83 -27.55
N ALA A 111 -1.84 6.55 -26.45
CA ALA A 111 -1.29 5.23 -26.15
C ALA A 111 -2.34 4.23 -25.64
N GLY A 112 -3.60 4.63 -25.45
CA GLY A 112 -4.68 3.74 -24.97
C GLY A 112 -4.60 3.38 -23.47
N ILE A 113 -3.59 3.85 -22.74
CA ILE A 113 -3.32 3.47 -21.35
C ILE A 113 -4.49 3.83 -20.41
N CYS A 114 -5.12 4.97 -20.66
CA CYS A 114 -6.25 5.47 -19.86
C CYS A 114 -7.62 4.92 -20.31
N LEU A 115 -7.66 4.05 -21.33
CA LEU A 115 -8.90 3.52 -21.90
C LEU A 115 -9.16 2.07 -21.46
N ASP A 116 -10.42 1.74 -21.24
CA ASP A 116 -10.87 0.36 -21.00
C ASP A 116 -10.96 -0.43 -22.32
N ALA A 117 -11.34 -1.71 -22.23
CA ALA A 117 -11.50 -2.59 -23.40
C ALA A 117 -12.52 -2.08 -24.44
N ASN A 118 -13.44 -1.19 -24.03
CA ASN A 118 -14.46 -0.60 -24.88
C ASN A 118 -14.03 0.77 -25.44
N GLY A 119 -12.79 1.19 -25.21
CA GLY A 119 -12.27 2.50 -25.63
C GLY A 119 -12.80 3.68 -24.81
N LYS A 120 -13.48 3.44 -23.68
CA LYS A 120 -13.95 4.48 -22.76
C LYS A 120 -12.88 4.80 -21.73
N LEU A 121 -12.91 6.02 -21.19
CA LEU A 121 -11.96 6.41 -20.15
C LEU A 121 -12.24 5.62 -18.85
N LYS A 122 -11.20 4.97 -18.31
CA LYS A 122 -11.26 4.29 -17.02
C LYS A 122 -11.65 5.29 -15.91
N SER A 123 -12.34 4.81 -14.87
CA SER A 123 -12.85 5.64 -13.77
C SER A 123 -11.78 6.46 -13.07
N GLU A 124 -10.61 5.87 -12.84
CA GLU A 124 -9.48 6.49 -12.14
C GLU A 124 -8.94 7.67 -12.96
N TRP A 125 -8.86 7.49 -14.28
CA TRP A 125 -8.42 8.53 -15.21
C TRP A 125 -9.46 9.65 -15.43
N LYS A 126 -10.74 9.36 -15.16
CA LYS A 126 -11.82 10.36 -15.18
C LYS A 126 -11.78 11.24 -13.94
N HIS A 127 -11.62 10.66 -12.76
CA HIS A 127 -11.73 11.37 -11.48
C HIS A 127 -10.39 11.85 -10.92
N PHE A 128 -9.29 11.13 -11.17
CA PHE A 128 -7.98 11.35 -10.55
C PHE A 128 -6.87 11.50 -11.60
N ARG A 129 -7.17 12.18 -12.71
CA ARG A 129 -6.25 12.29 -13.86
C ARG A 129 -4.85 12.80 -13.48
N LYS A 130 -4.77 13.82 -12.62
CA LYS A 130 -3.50 14.41 -12.19
C LYS A 130 -2.65 13.38 -11.42
N GLN A 131 -3.30 12.58 -10.58
CA GLN A 131 -2.69 11.50 -9.81
C GLN A 131 -2.20 10.37 -10.70
N MET A 132 -2.99 9.99 -11.70
CA MET A 132 -2.59 8.96 -12.65
C MET A 132 -1.39 9.38 -13.50
N LEU A 133 -1.34 10.64 -13.93
CA LEU A 133 -0.17 11.19 -14.62
C LEU A 133 1.07 11.22 -13.73
N TRP A 134 0.90 11.56 -12.45
CA TRP A 134 1.99 11.51 -11.46
C TRP A 134 2.53 10.10 -11.29
N ALA A 135 1.65 9.13 -11.03
CA ALA A 135 2.03 7.74 -10.85
C ALA A 135 2.80 7.20 -12.06
N LYS A 136 2.36 7.52 -13.27
CA LYS A 136 3.08 7.16 -14.49
C LYS A 136 4.46 7.83 -14.57
N THR A 137 4.54 9.11 -14.22
CA THR A 137 5.80 9.87 -14.23
C THR A 137 6.82 9.28 -13.25
N VAL A 138 6.39 8.99 -12.02
CA VAL A 138 7.22 8.37 -10.98
C VAL A 138 7.65 6.97 -11.41
N ASN A 139 6.72 6.10 -11.80
CA ASN A 139 7.05 4.72 -12.14
C ASN A 139 8.03 4.65 -13.31
N ASP A 140 7.90 5.48 -14.33
CA ASP A 140 8.86 5.48 -15.44
C ASP A 140 10.25 5.97 -15.04
N ALA A 141 10.35 6.97 -14.15
CA ALA A 141 11.64 7.41 -13.64
C ALA A 141 12.30 6.34 -12.74
N LEU A 142 11.52 5.70 -11.87
CA LEU A 142 12.00 4.65 -10.98
C LEU A 142 12.41 3.38 -11.75
N ARG A 143 11.77 3.06 -12.89
CA ARG A 143 12.21 1.95 -13.77
C ARG A 143 13.66 2.11 -14.20
N ILE A 144 14.13 3.35 -14.33
CA ILE A 144 15.48 3.67 -14.77
C ILE A 144 16.43 3.76 -13.56
N LEU A 145 16.04 4.50 -12.52
CA LEU A 145 16.94 4.83 -11.41
C LEU A 145 16.98 3.79 -10.29
N SER A 146 15.90 3.04 -10.08
CA SER A 146 15.76 2.10 -8.97
C SER A 146 14.72 1.03 -9.30
N PRO A 147 15.00 0.18 -10.32
CA PRO A 147 14.03 -0.78 -10.83
C PRO A 147 13.57 -1.78 -9.77
N HIS A 148 14.38 -2.08 -8.76
CA HIS A 148 14.04 -2.99 -7.66
C HIS A 148 12.87 -2.50 -6.80
N LEU A 149 12.59 -1.19 -6.79
CA LEU A 149 11.46 -0.60 -6.06
C LEU A 149 10.13 -0.87 -6.76
N LEU A 150 10.19 -1.06 -8.08
CA LEU A 150 9.03 -1.46 -8.82
C LEU A 150 8.95 -2.97 -8.70
N LYS A 151 8.07 -3.44 -7.81
CA LYS A 151 7.53 -4.79 -7.94
C LYS A 151 7.14 -4.92 -9.41
N GLU A 152 7.69 -5.93 -10.10
CA GLU A 152 7.34 -6.18 -11.49
C GLU A 152 5.80 -6.18 -11.58
N GLU A 153 5.25 -5.10 -12.14
CA GLU A 153 3.91 -5.13 -12.68
C GLU A 153 4.04 -5.99 -13.92
N ILE A 154 4.05 -7.31 -13.72
CA ILE A 154 3.50 -8.24 -14.70
C ILE A 154 2.17 -7.59 -15.10
N PRO A 155 1.95 -7.29 -16.38
CA PRO A 155 0.84 -6.46 -16.82
C PRO A 155 -0.48 -7.19 -16.56
N ASN A 156 -0.99 -6.97 -15.36
CA ASN A 156 -2.34 -7.08 -14.87
C ASN A 156 -2.24 -6.70 -13.39
N LEU A 157 -3.23 -5.98 -12.88
CA LEU A 157 -3.50 -6.02 -11.44
C LEU A 157 -3.27 -7.46 -10.98
N MET A 158 -2.60 -7.70 -9.85
CA MET A 158 -2.83 -8.94 -9.14
C MET A 158 -4.34 -9.01 -8.91
N GLU A 159 -5.05 -9.67 -9.82
CA GLU A 159 -6.29 -10.33 -9.53
C GLU A 159 -5.91 -11.26 -8.40
N SER A 160 -6.31 -10.87 -7.20
CA SER A 160 -6.21 -11.67 -5.99
C SER A 160 -6.82 -13.02 -6.34
N LEU A 161 -5.96 -13.99 -6.73
CA LEU A 161 -6.37 -15.31 -7.19
C LEU A 161 -7.08 -16.09 -6.07
N ASP A 162 -6.94 -15.63 -4.83
CA ASP A 162 -7.65 -16.06 -3.64
C ASP A 162 -9.08 -15.51 -3.54
N ARG A 163 -9.50 -14.59 -4.42
CA ARG A 163 -10.80 -13.92 -4.42
C ARG A 163 -11.57 -14.08 -5.72
N VAL A 164 -12.89 -13.95 -5.59
CA VAL A 164 -13.81 -14.00 -6.72
C VAL A 164 -13.62 -12.77 -7.63
N PRO A 165 -13.31 -12.94 -8.92
CA PRO A 165 -13.01 -11.81 -9.81
C PRO A 165 -14.27 -11.08 -10.28
N ALA A 166 -15.40 -11.77 -10.41
CA ALA A 166 -16.64 -11.21 -10.98
C ALA A 166 -17.94 -11.75 -10.37
N GLY A 167 -19.04 -11.03 -10.60
CA GLY A 167 -20.39 -11.44 -10.21
C GLY A 167 -20.80 -11.04 -8.79
N LYS A 168 -21.89 -11.64 -8.28
CA LYS A 168 -22.52 -11.26 -7.00
C LYS A 168 -21.60 -11.44 -5.78
N ASN A 169 -20.61 -12.32 -5.88
CA ASN A 169 -19.67 -12.63 -4.81
C ASN A 169 -18.28 -11.98 -5.03
N LYS A 170 -18.13 -11.03 -5.96
CA LYS A 170 -16.85 -10.37 -6.27
C LYS A 170 -16.14 -9.88 -5.01
N GLY A 171 -14.86 -10.21 -4.88
CA GLY A 171 -14.00 -9.85 -3.76
C GLY A 171 -14.08 -10.75 -2.52
N ARG A 172 -15.03 -11.71 -2.46
CA ARG A 172 -15.03 -12.77 -1.42
C ARG A 172 -13.93 -13.77 -1.64
N LEU A 173 -13.49 -14.44 -0.57
CA LEU A 173 -12.52 -15.52 -0.68
C LEU A 173 -13.18 -16.81 -1.17
N TRP A 174 -12.42 -17.69 -1.83
CA TRP A 174 -12.95 -19.00 -2.28
C TRP A 174 -13.40 -19.88 -1.11
N ASN A 175 -12.72 -19.81 0.02
CA ASN A 175 -13.07 -20.57 1.22
C ASN A 175 -14.38 -20.13 1.89
N GLU A 176 -14.90 -18.94 1.55
CA GLU A 176 -16.18 -18.41 2.06
C GLU A 176 -17.39 -18.84 1.21
N LEU A 177 -17.15 -19.51 0.08
CA LEU A 177 -18.20 -19.98 -0.82
C LEU A 177 -18.65 -21.40 -0.50
N SER A 178 -19.91 -21.71 -0.79
CA SER A 178 -20.43 -23.07 -0.75
C SER A 178 -19.90 -23.91 -1.93
N ASP A 179 -19.90 -25.23 -1.79
CA ASP A 179 -19.43 -26.15 -2.83
C ASP A 179 -20.19 -25.99 -4.16
N ASP A 180 -21.49 -25.72 -4.09
CA ASP A 180 -22.31 -25.44 -5.28
C ASP A 180 -21.89 -24.15 -5.99
N MET A 181 -21.48 -23.13 -5.22
CA MET A 181 -20.96 -21.88 -5.77
C MET A 181 -19.57 -22.06 -6.39
N LEU A 182 -18.71 -22.90 -5.81
CA LEU A 182 -17.40 -23.24 -6.38
C LEU A 182 -17.55 -24.04 -7.69
N LYS A 183 -18.46 -25.02 -7.73
CA LYS A 183 -18.78 -25.76 -8.96
C LYS A 183 -19.34 -24.85 -10.05
N ALA A 184 -20.24 -23.94 -9.70
CA ALA A 184 -20.77 -22.95 -10.63
C ALA A 184 -19.67 -22.02 -11.16
N ALA A 185 -18.72 -21.61 -10.31
CA ALA A 185 -17.59 -20.79 -10.69
C ALA A 185 -16.63 -21.51 -11.66
N LEU A 186 -16.41 -22.83 -11.50
CA LEU A 186 -15.59 -23.63 -12.43
C LEU A 186 -16.15 -23.70 -13.85
N ILE A 187 -17.48 -23.73 -13.98
CA ILE A 187 -18.19 -23.86 -15.25
C ILE A 187 -18.49 -22.49 -15.87
N CYS A 188 -18.30 -21.41 -15.11
CA CYS A 188 -18.53 -20.05 -15.58
C CYS A 188 -17.58 -19.69 -16.73
N CYS A 189 -18.13 -19.25 -17.87
CA CYS A 189 -17.35 -18.80 -19.04
C CYS A 189 -17.09 -17.28 -19.03
N ASN A 190 -17.11 -16.64 -17.86
CA ASN A 190 -16.88 -15.20 -17.76
C ASN A 190 -15.40 -14.88 -18.05
N PRO A 191 -15.09 -13.90 -18.94
CA PRO A 191 -13.72 -13.54 -19.30
C PRO A 191 -12.88 -12.98 -18.14
N GLU A 192 -13.50 -12.52 -17.05
CA GLU A 192 -12.79 -12.12 -15.82
C GLU A 192 -12.28 -13.35 -15.00
N PHE A 193 -12.72 -14.57 -15.32
CA PHE A 193 -12.21 -15.79 -14.68
C PHE A 193 -11.06 -16.38 -15.51
N THR A 194 -9.84 -15.96 -15.17
CA THR A 194 -8.60 -16.51 -15.74
C THR A 194 -8.36 -17.97 -15.33
N ASP A 195 -7.46 -18.65 -16.03
CA ASP A 195 -7.10 -20.05 -15.73
C ASP A 195 -6.56 -20.21 -14.31
N GLY A 196 -5.82 -19.21 -13.80
CA GLY A 196 -5.33 -19.20 -12.42
C GLY A 196 -6.44 -19.21 -11.36
N HIS A 197 -7.56 -18.52 -11.62
CA HIS A 197 -8.72 -18.61 -10.72
C HIS A 197 -9.37 -19.99 -10.76
N ARG A 198 -9.41 -20.65 -11.94
CA ARG A 198 -9.96 -22.00 -12.06
C ARG A 198 -9.11 -23.03 -11.32
N GLU A 199 -7.79 -22.86 -11.32
CA GLU A 199 -6.87 -23.66 -10.52
C GLU A 199 -7.07 -23.42 -9.02
N ALA A 200 -7.14 -22.16 -8.58
CA ALA A 200 -7.39 -21.83 -7.17
C ALA A 200 -8.72 -22.40 -6.64
N ILE A 201 -9.79 -22.38 -7.46
CA ILE A 201 -11.07 -23.00 -7.11
C ILE A 201 -10.94 -24.53 -7.01
N LYS A 202 -10.18 -25.18 -7.91
CA LYS A 202 -9.93 -26.64 -7.86
C LYS A 202 -9.14 -27.02 -6.62
N ASP A 203 -8.12 -26.26 -6.27
CA ASP A 203 -7.29 -26.53 -5.09
C ASP A 203 -8.09 -26.43 -3.80
N GLU A 204 -8.92 -25.39 -3.67
CA GLU A 204 -9.83 -25.24 -2.53
C GLU A 204 -10.87 -26.37 -2.49
N PHE A 205 -11.39 -26.79 -3.64
CA PHE A 205 -12.32 -27.91 -3.73
C PHE A 205 -11.66 -29.25 -3.31
N MET A 206 -10.44 -29.52 -3.76
CA MET A 206 -9.68 -30.73 -3.41
C MET A 206 -9.31 -30.76 -1.91
N LYS A 207 -8.93 -29.60 -1.35
CA LYS A 207 -8.66 -29.45 0.08
C LYS A 207 -9.88 -29.79 0.94
N ARG A 208 -11.08 -29.39 0.52
CA ARG A 208 -12.34 -29.74 1.22
C ARG A 208 -12.66 -31.23 1.13
N GLN A 209 -12.43 -31.86 -0.02
CA GLN A 209 -12.63 -33.30 -0.19
C GLN A 209 -11.68 -34.12 0.69
N GLN A 210 -10.43 -33.67 0.85
CA GLN A 210 -9.45 -34.32 1.73
C GLN A 210 -9.81 -34.17 3.21
N ASN A 211 -10.28 -32.99 3.63
CA ASN A 211 -10.69 -32.76 5.02
C ASN A 211 -11.96 -33.56 5.39
N ASN A 212 -12.92 -33.70 4.47
CA ASN A 212 -14.14 -34.49 4.69
C ASN A 212 -13.90 -36.01 4.66
N GLN A 213 -12.73 -36.48 4.21
CA GLN A 213 -12.33 -37.90 4.25
C GLN A 213 -11.48 -38.24 5.47
N ALA A 214 -11.05 -37.24 6.24
CA ALA A 214 -10.24 -37.39 7.45
C ALA A 214 -11.07 -37.32 8.74
N GLU A 215 -12.38 -37.03 8.64
CA GLU A 215 -13.40 -37.16 9.69
C GLU A 215 -14.19 -38.46 9.53
#